data_AF-A0ABD7XND8-F1
#
_entry.id   AF-A0ABD7XND8-F1
#
_cell.length_a   1.000
_cell.length_b   1.000
_cell.length_c   1.000
_cell.angle_alpha   90.00
_cell.angle_beta   90.00
_cell.angle_gamma   90.00
#
_symmetry.space_group_name_H-M   'P 1'
#
loop_
_entity.id
_entity.type
_entity.pdbx_description
1 polymer ?
#
loop_
_entity_poly.entity_id
_entity_poly.type
_entity_poly.pdbx_seq_one_letter_code
_entity_poly.pdbx_strand_id
1 'polypeptide(L)'
;MSYIDFEEFKELTGATDEYKDNFDKYLVKATAAIDNVTNYFYQFNDITKDSRQFRVKQFKLALCAQIMYFVDVGADTYESINNAPQSFSAGRTSISNASRYNPSGNNESKSLTAEDVYLYLEGTGLLYRGVSSC
;
A
#
# COMPACT_ATOMS: atom_id res chain seq x y z
N MET A 1 3.76 -13.69 8.91
CA MET A 1 4.98 -14.14 8.20
C MET A 1 5.53 -12.95 7.45
N SER A 2 6.80 -12.63 7.63
CA SER A 2 7.42 -11.60 6.79
C SER A 2 7.76 -12.22 5.44
N TYR A 3 7.22 -11.67 4.35
CA TYR A 3 7.46 -12.19 2.99
C TYR A 3 8.72 -11.61 2.35
N ILE A 4 9.31 -10.59 2.96
CA ILE A 4 10.48 -9.87 2.45
C ILE A 4 11.41 -9.46 3.59
N ASP A 5 12.71 -9.49 3.34
CA ASP A 5 13.73 -8.96 4.25
C ASP A 5 14.04 -7.49 3.91
N PHE A 6 14.66 -6.76 4.83
CA PHE A 6 15.05 -5.37 4.60
C PHE A 6 16.11 -5.25 3.50
N GLU A 7 17.02 -6.23 3.38
CA GLU A 7 17.98 -6.26 2.26
C GLU A 7 17.29 -6.38 0.90
N GLU A 8 16.31 -7.30 0.77
CA GLU A 8 15.53 -7.43 -0.46
C GLU A 8 14.71 -6.16 -0.74
N PHE A 9 14.16 -5.52 0.30
CA PHE A 9 13.45 -4.24 0.16
C PHE A 9 14.37 -3.15 -0.40
N LYS A 10 15.60 -3.05 0.12
CA LYS A 10 16.61 -2.08 -0.32
C LYS A 10 17.03 -2.30 -1.77
N GLU A 11 17.23 -3.56 -2.19
CA GLU A 11 17.56 -3.89 -3.58
C GLU A 11 16.42 -3.56 -4.56
N LEU A 12 15.17 -3.77 -4.17
CA LEU A 12 14.01 -3.57 -5.05
C LEU A 12 13.59 -2.10 -5.16
N THR A 13 13.77 -1.30 -4.11
CA THR A 13 13.31 0.10 -4.05
C THR A 13 14.43 1.12 -4.21
N GLY A 14 15.69 0.72 -4.00
CA GLY A 14 16.82 1.65 -3.90
C GLY A 14 16.76 2.53 -2.64
N ALA A 15 15.94 2.16 -1.64
CA ALA A 15 15.76 2.94 -0.42
C ALA A 15 17.03 3.01 0.44
N THR A 16 17.18 4.08 1.20
CA THR A 16 18.31 4.29 2.12
C THR A 16 18.06 3.58 3.46
N ASP A 17 19.12 3.31 4.24
CA ASP A 17 19.03 2.64 5.56
C ASP A 17 18.08 3.33 6.57
N GLU A 18 17.76 4.60 6.36
CA GLU A 18 16.79 5.37 7.16
C GLU A 18 15.37 4.79 7.11
N TYR A 19 15.04 4.00 6.08
CA TYR A 19 13.74 3.37 5.97
C TYR A 19 13.56 2.16 6.89
N LYS A 20 14.61 1.69 7.59
CA LYS A 20 14.54 0.46 8.40
C LYS A 20 13.52 0.54 9.54
N ASP A 21 13.48 1.66 10.25
CA ASP A 21 12.55 1.86 11.38
C ASP A 21 11.09 1.95 10.89
N ASN A 22 10.89 2.69 9.80
CA ASN A 22 9.60 2.78 9.12
C ASN A 22 9.15 1.44 8.52
N PHE A 23 10.08 0.68 7.95
CA PHE A 23 9.84 -0.63 7.38
C PHE A 23 9.31 -1.57 8.46
N ASP A 24 10.00 -1.72 9.60
CA ASP A 24 9.57 -2.61 10.68
C ASP A 24 8.18 -2.22 11.21
N LYS A 25 7.92 -0.91 11.36
CA LYS A 25 6.64 -0.37 11.79
C LYS A 25 5.49 -0.66 10.82
N TYR A 26 5.70 -0.45 9.52
CA TYR A 26 4.64 -0.55 8.50
C TYR A 26 4.52 -1.94 7.87
N LEU A 27 5.51 -2.82 8.02
CA LEU A 27 5.55 -4.15 7.42
C LEU A 27 4.32 -4.98 7.77
N VAL A 28 3.95 -5.04 9.04
CA VAL A 28 2.81 -5.84 9.50
C VAL A 28 1.51 -5.36 8.83
N LYS A 29 1.33 -4.04 8.76
CA LYS A 29 0.13 -3.44 8.16
C LYS A 29 0.10 -3.60 6.64
N ALA A 30 1.23 -3.33 5.98
CA ALA A 30 1.38 -3.46 4.53
C ALA A 30 1.14 -4.91 4.09
N THR A 31 1.67 -5.87 4.85
CA THR A 31 1.42 -7.29 4.62
C THR A 31 -0.07 -7.62 4.73
N ALA A 32 -0.76 -7.15 5.78
CA ALA A 32 -2.20 -7.38 5.92
C ALA A 32 -3.02 -6.74 4.79
N ALA A 33 -2.63 -5.55 4.32
CA ALA A 33 -3.29 -4.87 3.20
C ALA A 33 -3.12 -5.65 1.90
N ILE A 34 -1.89 -6.09 1.58
CA ILE A 34 -1.60 -6.88 0.37
C ILE A 34 -2.25 -8.27 0.43
N ASP A 35 -2.21 -8.93 1.58
CA ASP A 35 -2.90 -10.21 1.78
C ASP A 35 -4.42 -10.04 1.54
N ASN A 36 -5.03 -8.95 2.02
CA ASN A 36 -6.44 -8.66 1.74
C ASN A 36 -6.73 -8.44 0.24
N VAL A 37 -5.85 -7.72 -0.47
CA VAL A 37 -5.98 -7.47 -1.91
C VAL A 37 -5.86 -8.78 -2.69
N THR A 38 -4.93 -9.64 -2.31
CA THR A 38 -4.62 -10.91 -2.97
C THR A 38 -5.45 -12.10 -2.46
N ASN A 39 -6.48 -11.83 -1.66
CA ASN A 39 -7.37 -12.84 -1.08
C ASN A 39 -6.63 -13.94 -0.28
N TYR A 40 -5.61 -13.52 0.46
CA TYR A 40 -4.76 -14.36 1.33
C TYR A 40 -4.10 -15.53 0.60
N PHE A 41 -3.84 -15.39 -0.71
CA PHE A 41 -3.33 -16.47 -1.55
C PHE A 41 -2.07 -17.14 -1.00
N TYR A 42 -1.10 -16.36 -0.50
CA TYR A 42 0.16 -16.87 0.07
C TYR A 42 0.07 -17.25 1.54
N GLN A 43 -1.07 -17.01 2.19
CA GLN A 43 -1.37 -17.57 3.50
C GLN A 43 -1.79 -19.04 3.39
N PHE A 44 -2.41 -19.41 2.26
CA PHE A 44 -2.80 -20.79 1.94
C PHE A 44 -1.78 -21.53 1.07
N ASN A 45 -0.93 -20.82 0.32
CA ASN A 45 0.07 -21.40 -0.57
C ASN A 45 1.49 -20.96 -0.18
N ASP A 46 2.41 -21.93 -0.13
CA ASP A 46 3.82 -21.64 0.11
C ASP A 46 4.41 -20.78 -1.02
N ILE A 47 4.90 -19.59 -0.67
CA ILE A 47 5.54 -18.66 -1.61
C ILE A 47 6.79 -19.26 -2.29
N THR A 48 7.47 -20.18 -1.61
CA THR A 48 8.70 -20.83 -2.09
C THR A 48 8.46 -21.99 -3.04
N LYS A 49 7.25 -22.58 -3.03
CA LYS A 49 6.88 -23.69 -3.91
C LYS A 49 6.16 -23.23 -5.17
N ASP A 50 6.01 -21.92 -5.33
CA ASP A 50 5.30 -21.37 -6.47
C ASP A 50 6.11 -21.51 -7.77
N SER A 51 5.57 -22.26 -8.72
CA SER A 51 6.18 -22.46 -10.03
C SER A 51 6.32 -21.16 -10.83
N ARG A 52 5.54 -20.12 -10.50
CA ARG A 52 5.57 -18.83 -11.18
C ARG A 52 6.38 -17.80 -10.38
N GLN A 53 7.70 -17.85 -10.53
CA GLN A 53 8.62 -16.89 -9.91
C GLN A 53 8.28 -15.42 -10.22
N PHE A 54 7.76 -15.15 -11.42
CA PHE A 54 7.27 -13.82 -11.80
C PHE A 54 6.21 -13.30 -10.82
N ARG A 55 5.24 -14.15 -10.45
CA ARG A 55 4.16 -13.79 -9.52
C ARG A 55 4.68 -13.48 -8.12
N VAL A 56 5.66 -14.25 -7.65
CA VAL A 56 6.31 -14.03 -6.35
C VAL A 56 7.07 -12.71 -6.35
N LYS A 57 7.87 -12.45 -7.38
CA LYS A 57 8.62 -11.19 -7.52
C LYS A 57 7.68 -9.98 -7.52
N GLN A 58 6.58 -10.10 -8.25
CA GLN A 58 5.60 -9.04 -8.39
C GLN A 58 4.84 -8.77 -7.09
N PHE A 59 4.53 -9.83 -6.32
CA PHE A 59 3.97 -9.71 -4.98
C PHE A 59 4.91 -8.98 -4.02
N LYS A 60 6.22 -9.31 -4.06
CA LYS A 60 7.23 -8.61 -3.26
C LYS A 60 7.32 -7.13 -3.64
N LEU A 61 7.31 -6.79 -4.93
CA LEU A 61 7.29 -5.41 -5.40
C LEU A 61 6.05 -4.64 -4.94
N ALA A 62 4.87 -5.27 -4.99
CA ALA A 62 3.64 -4.68 -4.48
C ALA A 62 3.71 -4.38 -2.98
N LEU A 63 4.28 -5.30 -2.19
CA LEU A 63 4.51 -5.09 -0.76
C LEU A 63 5.44 -3.90 -0.52
N CYS A 64 6.55 -3.81 -1.27
CA CYS A 64 7.46 -2.67 -1.19
C CYS A 64 6.75 -1.34 -1.48
N ALA A 65 5.97 -1.28 -2.55
CA ALA A 65 5.22 -0.07 -2.94
C ALA A 65 4.20 0.35 -1.86
N GLN A 66 3.53 -0.62 -1.23
CA GLN A 66 2.61 -0.34 -0.13
C GLN A 66 3.32 0.23 1.11
N ILE A 67 4.52 -0.27 1.44
CA ILE A 67 5.31 0.29 2.53
C ILE A 67 5.73 1.72 2.21
N MET A 68 6.25 1.98 1.01
CA MET A 68 6.65 3.33 0.59
C MET A 68 5.46 4.30 0.67
N TYR A 69 4.28 3.86 0.24
CA TYR A 69 3.06 4.65 0.37
C TYR A 69 2.73 5.01 1.82
N PHE A 70 2.82 4.07 2.77
CA PHE A 70 2.61 4.37 4.18
C PHE A 70 3.66 5.32 4.77
N VAL A 71 4.90 5.27 4.27
CA VAL A 71 5.94 6.23 4.65
C VAL A 71 5.64 7.62 4.10
N ASP A 72 5.30 7.73 2.81
CA ASP A 72 5.00 9.00 2.15
C ASP A 72 3.76 9.69 2.74
N VAL A 73 2.73 8.92 3.08
CA VAL A 73 1.52 9.45 3.72
C VAL A 73 1.71 9.64 5.23
N GLY A 74 2.69 8.97 5.84
CA GLY A 74 2.97 9.04 7.28
C GLY A 74 1.89 8.42 8.16
N ALA A 75 1.02 7.57 7.59
CA ALA A 75 -0.13 6.98 8.25
C ALA A 75 -0.41 5.56 7.74
N ASP A 76 -0.85 4.69 8.64
CA ASP A 76 -1.14 3.27 8.37
C ASP A 76 -2.64 2.92 8.41
N THR A 77 -3.52 3.92 8.62
CA THR A 77 -4.97 3.73 8.70
C THR A 77 -5.71 4.66 7.75
N TYR A 78 -6.83 4.17 7.22
CA TYR A 78 -7.69 4.95 6.34
C TYR A 78 -8.15 6.25 7.00
N GLU A 79 -8.48 6.20 8.29
CA GLU A 79 -8.85 7.37 9.05
C GLU A 79 -7.70 8.37 9.10
N SER A 80 -6.50 7.96 9.54
CA SER A 80 -5.35 8.87 9.62
C SER A 80 -4.92 9.43 8.27
N ILE A 81 -5.03 8.64 7.19
CA ILE A 81 -4.74 9.08 5.82
C ILE A 81 -5.71 10.17 5.36
N ASN A 82 -6.98 10.09 5.76
CA ASN A 82 -8.04 11.01 5.35
C ASN A 82 -8.31 12.15 6.35
N ASN A 83 -7.71 12.11 7.54
CA ASN A 83 -7.82 13.12 8.58
C ASN A 83 -6.84 14.30 8.40
N ALA A 84 -6.24 14.46 7.21
CA ALA A 84 -5.43 15.62 6.90
C ALA A 84 -6.29 16.91 6.98
N PRO A 85 -5.85 17.95 7.73
CA PRO A 85 -6.67 19.13 7.95
C PRO A 85 -6.97 19.84 6.63
N GLN A 86 -8.26 19.87 6.26
CA GLN A 86 -8.78 20.49 5.03
C GLN A 86 -8.48 22.00 4.94
N SER A 87 -8.23 22.65 6.07
CA SER A 87 -7.83 24.05 6.12
C SER A 87 -6.94 24.29 7.33
N PHE A 88 -5.82 24.97 7.12
CA PHE A 88 -4.94 25.45 8.17
C PHE A 88 -4.91 26.98 8.11
N SER A 89 -5.44 27.63 9.14
CA SER A 89 -5.43 29.09 9.25
C SER A 89 -4.50 29.53 10.37
N ALA A 90 -3.46 30.27 10.00
CA ALA A 90 -2.51 30.87 10.94
C ALA A 90 -2.59 32.40 10.80
N GLY A 91 -3.19 33.08 11.78
CA GLY A 91 -3.34 34.54 11.75
C GLY A 91 -4.24 35.04 10.62
N ARG A 92 -3.75 35.98 9.80
CA ARG A 92 -4.50 36.51 8.63
C ARG A 92 -4.31 35.67 7.36
N THR A 93 -3.45 34.65 7.40
CA THR A 93 -3.21 33.76 6.27
C THR A 93 -3.96 32.45 6.50
N SER A 94 -5.05 32.26 5.75
CA SER A 94 -5.77 31.00 5.68
C SER A 94 -5.29 30.22 4.47
N ILE A 95 -4.57 29.12 4.70
CA ILE A 95 -4.29 28.14 3.67
C ILE A 95 -5.44 27.14 3.72
N SER A 96 -6.41 27.38 2.84
CA SER A 96 -7.34 26.32 2.50
C SER A 96 -6.63 25.40 1.53
N ASN A 97 -6.45 24.14 1.92
CA ASN A 97 -6.29 23.06 0.96
C ASN A 97 -7.68 22.78 0.40
N ALA A 98 -8.35 23.82 -0.12
CA ALA A 98 -9.49 23.72 -0.99
C ALA A 98 -8.95 23.06 -2.25
N SER A 99 -9.02 21.75 -2.16
CA SER A 99 -8.71 20.78 -3.17
C SER A 99 -9.18 21.24 -4.54
N ARG A 100 -8.46 20.77 -5.56
CA ARG A 100 -8.96 20.65 -6.93
C ARG A 100 -10.13 19.66 -6.98
N TYR A 101 -11.13 19.86 -6.15
CA TYR A 101 -12.15 18.89 -5.83
C TYR A 101 -13.45 19.62 -5.51
N ASN A 102 -14.48 19.16 -6.20
CA ASN A 102 -15.76 19.78 -6.45
C ASN A 102 -16.52 20.15 -5.15
N PRO A 103 -17.14 21.34 -5.05
CA PRO A 103 -18.02 21.71 -3.93
C PRO A 103 -19.34 20.90 -3.84
N SER A 104 -19.56 19.92 -4.73
CA SER A 104 -20.82 19.18 -4.86
C SER A 104 -20.72 17.65 -4.86
N GLY A 105 -19.59 17.01 -4.53
CA GLY A 105 -19.49 15.55 -4.63
C GLY A 105 -18.51 14.92 -3.66
N ASN A 106 -18.98 13.90 -2.92
CA ASN A 106 -18.27 12.98 -2.02
C ASN A 106 -16.76 13.20 -1.90
N ASN A 107 -16.25 13.64 -0.74
CA ASN A 107 -14.82 13.71 -0.45
C ASN A 107 -14.07 12.47 -0.99
N GLU A 108 -13.27 12.59 -2.06
CA GLU A 108 -12.47 11.47 -2.59
C GLU A 108 -11.52 11.06 -1.50
N SER A 109 -11.86 9.96 -0.85
CA SER A 109 -11.07 9.44 0.24
C SER A 109 -9.89 8.70 -0.37
N LYS A 110 -8.67 9.02 0.05
CA LYS A 110 -7.49 8.27 -0.35
C LYS A 110 -7.67 6.82 0.08
N SER A 111 -7.47 5.91 -0.86
CA SER A 111 -7.54 4.48 -0.61
C SER A 111 -6.45 4.05 0.38
N LEU A 112 -6.76 3.06 1.23
CA LEU A 112 -5.78 2.47 2.14
C LEU A 112 -4.66 1.74 1.40
N THR A 113 -4.97 1.19 0.23
CA THR A 113 -4.02 0.49 -0.64
C THR A 113 -3.50 1.44 -1.70
N ALA A 114 -2.19 1.45 -1.92
CA ALA A 114 -1.57 2.28 -2.95
C ALA A 114 -2.02 1.85 -4.35
N GLU A 115 -2.19 2.82 -5.26
CA GLU A 115 -2.56 2.52 -6.65
C GLU A 115 -1.47 1.69 -7.34
N ASP A 116 -0.20 1.96 -7.01
CA ASP A 116 0.98 1.26 -7.54
C ASP A 116 0.98 -0.23 -7.22
N VAL A 117 0.29 -0.66 -6.15
CA VAL A 117 0.11 -2.08 -5.83
C VAL A 117 -0.63 -2.79 -6.95
N TYR A 118 -1.65 -2.16 -7.54
CA TYR A 118 -2.40 -2.73 -8.65
C TYR A 118 -1.54 -2.78 -9.91
N LEU A 119 -0.74 -1.74 -10.18
CA LEU A 119 0.20 -1.75 -11.31
C LEU A 119 1.16 -2.94 -11.23
N TYR A 120 1.66 -3.26 -10.03
CA TYR A 120 2.48 -4.45 -9.87
C TYR A 120 1.64 -5.71 -9.99
N LEU A 121 0.52 -5.85 -9.27
CA LEU A 121 -0.26 -7.10 -9.26
C LEU A 121 -0.99 -7.40 -10.58
N GLU A 122 -1.07 -6.47 -11.52
CA GLU A 122 -1.59 -6.70 -12.87
C GLU A 122 -0.85 -7.83 -13.59
N GLY A 123 -1.61 -8.66 -14.32
CA GLY A 123 -1.05 -9.82 -15.05
C GLY A 123 -0.63 -11.01 -14.18
N THR A 124 -0.65 -10.90 -12.85
CA THR A 124 -0.32 -12.03 -11.94
C THR A 124 -1.49 -12.99 -11.70
N GLY A 125 -2.71 -12.53 -11.95
CA GLY A 125 -3.95 -13.24 -11.62
C GLY A 125 -4.33 -13.21 -10.13
N LEU A 126 -3.52 -12.59 -9.27
CA LEU A 126 -3.81 -12.48 -7.83
C LEU A 126 -4.93 -11.48 -7.49
N LEU A 127 -5.23 -10.56 -8.41
CA LEU A 127 -6.33 -9.60 -8.29
C LEU A 127 -7.70 -10.21 -8.59
N TYR A 128 -7.74 -11.47 -9.05
CA TYR A 128 -9.00 -12.11 -9.41
C TYR A 128 -9.83 -12.47 -8.17
N ARG A 129 -10.91 -11.73 -7.96
CA ARG A 129 -11.87 -11.90 -6.84
C ARG A 129 -13.13 -12.65 -7.26
N GLY A 130 -13.00 -13.63 -8.16
CA GLY A 130 -14.14 -14.35 -8.74
C GLY A 130 -15.20 -14.72 -7.70
N VAL A 131 -16.37 -14.10 -7.80
CA VAL A 131 -17.54 -14.53 -7.04
C VAL A 131 -18.06 -15.77 -7.75
N SER A 132 -17.95 -16.94 -7.12
CA SER A 132 -18.71 -18.09 -7.58
C SER A 132 -20.18 -17.78 -7.30
N SER A 133 -20.89 -17.28 -8.30
CA SER A 133 -22.35 -17.18 -8.23
C SER A 133 -22.90 -18.61 -8.25
N CYS A 134 -23.33 -19.09 -7.10
CA CYS A 134 -24.18 -20.28 -7.00
C CYS A 134 -25.62 -19.93 -7.39
#